data_AF-A0A317XBK1-F1
#
_entry.id   AF-A0A317XBK1-F1
#
_cell.length_a   1.000
_cell.length_b   1.000
_cell.length_c   1.000
_cell.angle_alpha   90.00
_cell.angle_beta   90.00
_cell.angle_gamma   90.00
#
_symmetry.space_group_name_H-M   'P 1'
#
loop_
_entity.id
_entity.type
_entity.pdbx_description
1 polymer ?
#
loop_
_entity_poly.entity_id
_entity_poly.type
_entity_poly.pdbx_seq_one_letter_code
_entity_poly.pdbx_strand_id
1 'polypeptide(L)'
;MTSTPDTPTTAPPTTTTPQTLTIPLTIPNRAPLTLTITITRNTSPRDVGFHLLFPSTPITSFLDFPICQATLTPSQPSTSTPPPTGYASLYGWIQFVRSQPPSEPPSPSLSSKDTEKKKEIETWTHDPLPLTSSTNTPFAYFGHLPTMFDAPAYPDATEMDWTARTFLVYVDDCLMSRVVRPVVAFEWGFLVTDGKKEVKGVREVGVERWEEHLGGWGGGLRGGVFLEGILRVLGLGLGGGMYVMVLMVVGA
;
A
#
# COMPACT_ATOMS: atom_id res chain seq x y z
N MET A 1 -3.37 35.83 49.56
CA MET A 1 -3.44 35.55 48.11
C MET A 1 -2.61 34.30 47.87
N THR A 2 -3.28 33.17 47.76
CA THR A 2 -2.69 31.82 47.70
C THR A 2 -2.50 31.46 46.23
N SER A 3 -1.24 31.26 45.80
CA SER A 3 -0.89 30.82 44.45
C SER A 3 -0.98 29.30 44.36
N THR A 4 -1.83 28.82 43.47
CA THR A 4 -1.95 27.40 43.08
C THR A 4 -0.73 26.99 42.24
N PRO A 5 -0.10 25.82 42.48
CA PRO A 5 0.96 25.33 41.62
C PRO A 5 0.40 24.69 40.35
N ASP A 6 1.01 25.01 39.21
CA ASP A 6 0.68 24.43 37.91
C ASP A 6 0.98 22.93 37.88
N THR A 7 -0.03 22.15 37.50
CA THR A 7 0.10 20.72 37.22
C THR A 7 0.84 20.54 35.89
N PRO A 8 1.92 19.75 35.81
CA PRO A 8 2.58 19.47 34.55
C PRO A 8 1.65 18.63 33.67
N THR A 9 1.30 19.17 32.50
CA THR A 9 0.59 18.46 31.43
C THR A 9 1.49 17.36 30.89
N THR A 10 1.25 16.12 31.32
CA THR A 10 1.89 14.93 30.76
C THR A 10 1.48 14.78 29.30
N ALA A 11 2.42 15.01 28.38
CA ALA A 11 2.24 14.69 26.98
C ALA A 11 1.89 13.20 26.82
N PRO A 12 0.94 12.82 25.96
CA PRO A 12 0.58 11.43 25.76
C PRO A 12 1.78 10.65 25.22
N PRO A 13 1.97 9.39 25.65
CA PRO A 13 3.09 8.57 25.23
C PRO A 13 3.07 8.42 23.70
N THR A 14 4.13 8.92 23.06
CA THR A 14 4.37 8.71 21.64
C THR A 14 4.89 7.29 21.51
N THR A 15 4.01 6.31 21.31
CA THR A 15 4.41 4.91 21.21
C THR A 15 5.29 4.73 19.97
N THR A 16 6.59 4.58 20.18
CA THR A 16 7.63 4.37 19.15
C THR A 16 7.70 2.92 18.67
N THR A 17 6.91 2.03 19.26
CA THR A 17 6.96 0.59 18.97
C THR A 17 6.46 0.30 17.56
N PRO A 18 7.24 -0.43 16.74
CA PRO A 18 6.77 -0.98 15.48
C PRO A 18 5.44 -1.72 15.64
N GLN A 19 4.52 -1.51 14.70
CA GLN A 19 3.29 -2.27 14.61
C GLN A 19 3.50 -3.42 13.65
N THR A 20 3.05 -4.62 14.00
CA THR A 20 3.17 -5.80 13.13
C THR A 20 1.82 -6.49 13.00
N LEU A 21 1.47 -6.83 11.76
CA LEU A 21 0.31 -7.66 11.41
C LEU A 21 0.80 -8.87 10.61
N THR A 22 0.45 -10.07 11.07
CA THR A 22 0.83 -11.34 10.43
C THR A 22 -0.41 -12.07 9.95
N ILE A 23 -0.46 -12.41 8.67
CA ILE A 23 -1.63 -13.03 8.03
C ILE A 23 -1.19 -14.32 7.33
N PRO A 24 -1.73 -15.49 7.73
CA PRO A 24 -1.54 -16.72 6.97
C PRO A 24 -2.39 -16.69 5.70
N LEU A 25 -1.80 -17.07 4.57
CA LEU A 25 -2.39 -17.00 3.25
C LEU A 25 -2.52 -18.39 2.64
N THR A 26 -3.73 -18.71 2.20
CA THR A 26 -4.00 -19.88 1.33
C THR A 26 -4.43 -19.35 -0.03
N ILE A 27 -3.61 -19.59 -1.04
CA ILE A 27 -3.83 -19.07 -2.40
C ILE A 27 -4.03 -20.28 -3.33
N PRO A 28 -5.08 -20.31 -4.17
CA PRO A 28 -5.35 -21.45 -5.05
C PRO A 28 -4.14 -21.79 -5.94
N ASN A 29 -3.77 -23.07 -5.98
CA ASN A 29 -2.65 -23.59 -6.79
C ASN A 29 -1.28 -22.95 -6.46
N ARG A 30 -1.08 -22.53 -5.20
CA ARG A 30 0.18 -21.94 -4.70
C ARG A 30 0.53 -22.55 -3.34
N ALA A 31 1.80 -22.44 -2.96
CA ALA A 31 2.21 -22.86 -1.62
C ALA A 31 1.61 -21.91 -0.56
N PRO A 32 1.32 -22.40 0.66
CA PRO A 32 0.93 -21.56 1.78
C PRO A 32 2.01 -20.52 2.11
N LEU A 33 1.60 -19.28 2.31
CA LEU A 33 2.49 -18.16 2.64
C LEU A 33 2.05 -17.47 3.92
N THR A 34 2.99 -16.87 4.61
CA THR A 34 2.77 -15.95 5.72
C THR A 34 3.16 -14.56 5.24
N LEU A 35 2.19 -13.65 5.26
CA LEU A 35 2.42 -12.23 5.06
C LEU A 35 2.72 -11.57 6.40
N THR A 36 3.85 -10.89 6.50
CA THR A 36 4.20 -10.03 7.64
C THR A 36 4.25 -8.59 7.18
N ILE A 37 3.39 -7.75 7.75
CA ILE A 37 3.35 -6.30 7.53
C ILE A 37 3.91 -5.63 8.78
N THR A 38 4.85 -4.72 8.61
CA THR A 38 5.43 -3.92 9.68
C THR A 38 5.31 -2.44 9.34
N ILE A 39 4.71 -1.67 10.25
CA ILE A 39 4.69 -0.22 10.19
C ILE A 39 5.63 0.33 11.26
N THR A 40 6.65 1.07 10.83
CA THR A 40 7.58 1.76 11.73
C THR A 40 7.46 3.26 11.57
N ARG A 41 7.84 3.99 12.62
CA ARG A 41 8.02 5.43 12.54
C ARG A 41 9.39 5.74 11.92
N ASN A 42 9.44 6.64 10.96
CA ASN A 42 10.69 7.05 10.33
C ASN A 42 11.55 7.91 11.28
N THR A 43 12.59 7.30 11.84
CA THR A 43 13.59 7.98 12.68
C THR A 43 14.86 8.34 11.91
N SER A 44 15.04 7.77 10.73
CA SER A 44 16.24 7.95 9.90
C SER A 44 15.86 8.17 8.43
N PRO A 45 15.34 9.36 8.05
CA PRO A 45 14.84 9.60 6.70
C PRO A 45 15.92 9.46 5.60
N ARG A 46 17.19 9.56 5.99
CA ARG A 46 18.32 9.30 5.09
C ARG A 46 18.37 7.84 4.63
N ASP A 47 18.09 6.88 5.51
CA ASP A 47 18.23 5.44 5.26
C ASP A 47 17.17 4.96 4.25
N VAL A 48 16.03 5.65 4.20
CA VAL A 48 14.94 5.37 3.24
C VAL A 48 14.99 6.28 2.01
N GLY A 49 16.07 7.04 1.82
CA GLY A 49 16.36 7.73 0.56
C GLY A 49 15.71 9.10 0.36
N PHE A 50 15.08 9.72 1.36
CA PHE A 50 14.44 11.05 1.18
C PHE A 50 15.41 12.14 0.71
N HIS A 51 16.69 12.05 1.10
CA HIS A 51 17.73 12.97 0.66
C HIS A 51 18.04 12.89 -0.85
N LEU A 52 17.72 11.77 -1.51
CA LEU A 52 17.87 11.59 -2.95
C LEU A 52 16.66 12.16 -3.70
N LEU A 53 15.47 11.99 -3.13
CA LEU A 53 14.20 12.41 -3.74
C LEU A 53 13.94 13.92 -3.57
N PHE A 54 14.31 14.48 -2.41
CA PHE A 54 14.04 15.88 -2.04
C PHE A 54 15.30 16.57 -1.50
N PRO A 55 16.33 16.80 -2.34
CA PRO A 55 17.62 17.33 -1.90
C PRO A 55 17.54 18.74 -1.29
N SER A 56 16.51 19.50 -1.61
CA SER A 56 16.30 20.87 -1.12
C SER A 56 15.45 20.95 0.15
N THR A 57 14.82 19.87 0.57
CA THR A 57 13.95 19.84 1.75
C THR A 57 14.76 19.42 2.98
N PRO A 58 14.66 20.11 4.12
CA PRO A 58 15.34 19.69 5.34
C PRO A 58 14.99 18.24 5.69
N ILE A 59 16.02 17.39 5.87
CA ILE A 59 15.82 15.95 6.08
C ILE A 59 14.98 15.65 7.33
N THR A 60 15.00 16.56 8.32
CA THR A 60 14.21 16.47 9.55
C THR A 60 12.71 16.63 9.31
N SER A 61 12.29 17.23 8.20
CA SER A 61 10.87 17.40 7.87
C SER A 61 10.17 16.08 7.50
N PHE A 62 10.94 15.01 7.27
CA PHE A 62 10.44 13.67 6.96
C PHE A 62 10.41 12.74 8.20
N LEU A 63 10.79 13.25 9.37
CA LEU A 63 10.69 12.50 10.63
C LEU A 63 9.23 12.22 10.99
N ASP A 64 9.04 11.14 11.73
CA ASP A 64 7.78 10.72 12.33
C ASP A 64 6.68 10.22 11.37
N PHE A 65 6.87 10.38 10.05
CA PHE A 65 6.03 9.71 9.04
C PHE A 65 6.21 8.19 9.09
N PRO A 66 5.18 7.41 8.73
CA PRO A 66 5.27 5.96 8.75
C PRO A 66 6.07 5.40 7.57
N ILE A 67 6.71 4.27 7.81
CA ILE A 67 7.26 3.39 6.78
C ILE A 67 6.49 2.08 6.86
N CYS A 68 5.99 1.61 5.73
CA CYS A 68 5.39 0.28 5.59
C CYS A 68 6.36 -0.66 4.91
N GLN A 69 6.53 -1.85 5.48
CA GLN A 69 7.19 -2.97 4.82
C GLN A 69 6.32 -4.21 4.92
N ALA A 70 6.02 -4.85 3.79
CA ALA A 70 5.23 -6.08 3.74
C ALA A 70 6.01 -7.20 3.02
N THR A 71 6.20 -8.33 3.69
CA THR A 71 7.05 -9.43 3.24
C THR A 71 6.29 -10.75 3.20
N LEU A 72 6.58 -11.57 2.19
CA LEU A 72 6.01 -12.91 2.03
C LEU A 72 7.05 -13.97 2.38
N THR A 73 6.67 -14.91 3.24
CA THR A 73 7.51 -16.05 3.62
C THR A 73 6.73 -17.36 3.49
N PRO A 74 7.34 -18.49 3.13
CA PRO A 74 6.66 -19.78 3.16
C PRO A 74 6.18 -20.13 4.59
N SER A 75 4.92 -20.54 4.78
CA SER A 75 4.34 -20.69 6.12
C SER A 75 4.97 -21.78 7.00
N GLN A 76 5.67 -22.75 6.42
CA GLN A 76 6.59 -23.68 7.07
C GLN A 76 7.51 -24.29 6.01
N PRO A 77 8.81 -24.46 6.23
CA PRO A 77 9.59 -25.43 5.49
C PRO A 77 9.17 -26.83 5.97
N SER A 78 8.18 -27.46 5.32
CA SER A 78 8.03 -28.90 5.52
C SER A 78 9.16 -29.58 4.75
N THR A 79 9.81 -30.58 5.35
CA THR A 79 10.83 -31.40 4.66
C THR A 79 10.27 -32.11 3.42
N SER A 80 8.93 -32.15 3.29
CA SER A 80 8.19 -32.72 2.17
C SER A 80 7.74 -31.70 1.10
N THR A 81 7.84 -30.40 1.34
CA THR A 81 7.39 -29.36 0.40
C THR A 81 8.53 -28.36 0.18
N PRO A 82 9.18 -28.37 -0.99
CA PRO A 82 10.21 -27.39 -1.29
C PRO A 82 9.62 -25.97 -1.24
N PRO A 83 10.43 -24.95 -0.95
CA PRO A 83 9.98 -23.57 -1.01
C PRO A 83 9.35 -23.28 -2.39
N PRO A 84 8.32 -22.42 -2.43
CA PRO A 84 7.70 -22.05 -3.69
C PRO A 84 8.77 -21.44 -4.61
N THR A 85 8.83 -21.93 -5.84
CA THR A 85 9.79 -21.48 -6.86
C THR A 85 9.11 -21.23 -8.20
N GLY A 86 9.78 -20.48 -9.07
CA GLY A 86 9.31 -20.19 -10.43
C GLY A 86 8.04 -19.33 -10.47
N TYR A 87 7.27 -19.49 -11.54
CA TYR A 87 6.06 -18.70 -11.80
C TYR A 87 4.97 -18.86 -10.71
N ALA A 88 4.98 -19.98 -9.98
CA ALA A 88 4.06 -20.24 -8.87
C ALA A 88 4.39 -19.41 -7.61
N SER A 89 5.38 -18.53 -7.66
CA SER A 89 5.77 -17.62 -6.57
C SER A 89 5.70 -16.16 -6.98
N LEU A 90 5.08 -15.88 -8.11
CA LEU A 90 4.92 -14.53 -8.62
C LEU A 90 3.66 -13.88 -8.04
N TYR A 91 3.86 -12.70 -7.48
CA TYR A 91 2.81 -11.87 -6.90
C TYR A 91 3.04 -10.42 -7.29
N GLY A 92 2.07 -9.57 -6.96
CA GLY A 92 2.18 -8.13 -7.09
C GLY A 92 1.52 -7.40 -5.93
N TRP A 93 1.90 -6.14 -5.77
CA TRP A 93 1.34 -5.20 -4.83
C TRP A 93 0.67 -4.08 -5.60
N ILE A 94 -0.58 -3.80 -5.29
CA ILE A 94 -1.35 -2.68 -5.83
C ILE A 94 -1.76 -1.80 -4.66
N GLN A 95 -1.56 -0.49 -4.77
CA GLN A 95 -1.87 0.46 -3.72
C GLN A 95 -2.81 1.55 -4.24
N PHE A 96 -3.78 1.91 -3.40
CA PHE A 96 -4.62 3.08 -3.56
C PHE A 96 -4.44 3.97 -2.35
N VAL A 97 -4.39 5.28 -2.56
CA VAL A 97 -4.18 6.26 -1.50
C VAL A 97 -5.33 7.26 -1.47
N ARG A 98 -5.62 7.75 -0.28
CA ARG A 98 -6.56 8.84 -0.03
C ARG A 98 -5.89 9.84 0.88
N SER A 99 -6.03 11.12 0.55
CA SER A 99 -5.71 12.25 1.41
C SER A 99 -6.94 13.12 1.57
N GLN A 100 -7.31 13.43 2.81
CA GLN A 100 -8.44 14.29 3.15
C GLN A 100 -8.14 15.10 4.41
N PRO A 101 -8.86 16.18 4.70
CA PRO A 101 -8.76 16.83 6.01
C PRO A 101 -9.13 15.85 7.15
N PRO A 102 -8.53 15.99 8.34
CA PRO A 102 -8.96 15.25 9.53
C PRO A 102 -10.46 15.43 9.78
N SER A 103 -11.14 14.35 10.15
CA SER A 103 -12.56 14.45 10.51
C SER A 103 -12.72 15.27 11.78
N GLU A 104 -13.61 16.26 11.77
CA GLU A 104 -13.96 16.98 13.01
C GLU A 104 -14.58 16.00 14.02
N PRO A 105 -14.31 16.15 15.32
CA PRO A 105 -15.04 15.41 16.34
C PRO A 105 -16.54 15.74 16.22
N PRO A 106 -17.43 14.76 16.44
CA PRO A 106 -18.86 15.00 16.30
C PRO A 106 -19.30 16.15 17.22
N SER A 107 -19.71 17.26 16.61
CA SER A 107 -20.21 18.42 17.35
C SER A 107 -21.57 18.07 17.96
N PRO A 108 -21.80 18.31 19.27
CA PRO A 108 -23.04 17.93 19.96
C PRO A 108 -24.29 18.72 19.52
N SER A 109 -24.17 19.62 18.53
CA SER A 109 -25.26 20.50 18.08
C SER A 109 -25.80 20.23 16.68
N LEU A 110 -25.31 19.22 15.95
CA LEU A 110 -25.83 18.90 14.61
C LEU A 110 -27.06 18.01 14.70
N SER A 111 -28.22 18.60 14.38
CA SER A 111 -29.46 17.87 14.20
C SER A 111 -29.33 16.86 13.05
N SER A 112 -29.98 15.71 13.17
CA SER A 112 -29.98 14.57 12.24
C SER A 112 -30.49 14.88 10.82
N LYS A 113 -30.74 16.14 10.47
CA LYS A 113 -31.13 16.61 9.14
C LYS A 113 -30.01 17.29 8.34
N ASP A 114 -28.87 17.63 8.97
CA ASP A 114 -27.72 18.24 8.28
C ASP A 114 -26.69 17.20 7.77
N THR A 115 -26.84 15.93 8.15
CA THR A 115 -25.93 14.83 7.78
C THR A 115 -26.04 14.40 6.31
N GLU A 116 -27.06 14.88 5.58
CA GLU A 116 -27.32 14.49 4.19
C GLU A 116 -26.57 15.34 3.15
N LYS A 117 -25.82 16.37 3.60
CA LYS A 117 -25.29 17.42 2.71
C LYS A 117 -23.78 17.61 2.75
N LYS A 118 -23.00 16.52 2.65
CA LYS A 118 -21.67 16.45 2.03
C LYS A 118 -21.11 15.03 2.21
N LYS A 119 -21.68 14.04 1.50
CA LYS A 119 -20.91 12.84 1.19
C LYS A 119 -20.02 13.20 0.00
N GLU A 120 -19.00 14.04 0.24
CA GLU A 120 -17.90 14.17 -0.72
C GLU A 120 -17.44 12.73 -1.00
N ILE A 121 -17.50 12.33 -2.26
CA ILE A 121 -17.10 10.99 -2.65
C ILE A 121 -15.63 10.88 -2.30
N GLU A 122 -15.36 10.05 -1.31
CA GLU A 122 -14.03 9.70 -0.87
C GLU A 122 -13.21 9.27 -2.09
N THR A 123 -12.26 10.11 -2.48
CA THR A 123 -11.51 9.90 -3.73
C THR A 123 -10.23 9.13 -3.43
N TRP A 124 -10.22 7.86 -3.85
CA TRP A 124 -9.04 7.00 -3.82
C TRP A 124 -8.31 7.10 -5.15
N THR A 125 -6.98 7.27 -5.10
CA THR A 125 -6.12 7.39 -6.28
C THR A 125 -5.18 6.20 -6.33
N HIS A 126 -4.99 5.62 -7.53
CA HIS A 126 -3.98 4.58 -7.74
C HIS A 126 -2.58 5.15 -7.53
N ASP A 127 -1.71 4.40 -6.85
CA ASP A 127 -0.36 4.83 -6.47
C ASP A 127 0.72 3.92 -7.10
N PRO A 128 1.03 4.12 -8.39
CA PRO A 128 2.09 3.38 -9.07
C PRO A 128 3.48 3.93 -8.72
N LEU A 129 4.53 3.13 -8.97
CA LEU A 129 5.88 3.69 -8.96
C LEU A 129 6.00 4.82 -9.99
N PRO A 130 6.71 5.92 -9.68
CA PRO A 130 6.87 7.03 -10.61
C PRO A 130 7.38 6.59 -12.00
N LEU A 131 8.31 5.63 -12.02
CA LEU A 131 8.87 5.07 -13.26
C LEU A 131 7.84 4.35 -14.13
N THR A 132 6.81 3.75 -13.52
CA THR A 132 5.78 2.96 -14.22
C THR A 132 4.46 3.70 -14.35
N SER A 133 4.36 4.94 -13.86
CA SER A 133 3.14 5.76 -13.86
C SER A 133 2.52 5.98 -15.24
N SER A 134 3.34 6.01 -16.29
CA SER A 134 2.90 6.14 -17.69
C SER A 134 2.71 4.80 -18.41
N THR A 135 2.95 3.69 -17.72
CA THR A 135 2.80 2.34 -18.28
C THR A 135 1.44 1.77 -17.92
N ASN A 136 0.95 0.85 -18.73
CA ASN A 136 -0.33 0.19 -18.48
C ASN A 136 -0.16 -0.97 -17.50
N THR A 137 0.43 -0.71 -16.33
CA THR A 137 0.64 -1.68 -15.25
C THR A 137 -0.01 -1.19 -13.96
N PRO A 138 -0.74 -2.05 -13.24
CA PRO A 138 -1.34 -1.66 -11.97
C PRO A 138 -0.38 -1.82 -10.79
N PHE A 139 0.76 -2.48 -10.99
CA PHE A 139 1.65 -2.88 -9.90
C PHE A 139 2.54 -1.73 -9.43
N ALA A 140 2.55 -1.51 -8.11
CA ALA A 140 3.61 -0.77 -7.43
C ALA A 140 4.86 -1.64 -7.29
N TYR A 141 4.69 -2.92 -6.91
CA TYR A 141 5.77 -3.89 -6.84
C TYR A 141 5.30 -5.22 -7.43
N PHE A 142 6.17 -5.96 -8.11
CA PHE A 142 5.84 -7.29 -8.62
C PHE A 142 7.09 -8.14 -8.75
N GLY A 143 6.95 -9.46 -8.67
CA GLY A 143 8.08 -10.38 -8.82
C GLY A 143 7.94 -11.65 -8.00
N HIS A 144 9.05 -12.34 -7.78
CA HIS A 144 9.13 -13.51 -6.91
C HIS A 144 9.06 -13.07 -5.44
N LEU A 145 8.03 -13.51 -4.72
CA LEU A 145 7.80 -13.15 -3.30
C LEU A 145 8.13 -11.67 -3.02
N PRO A 146 7.54 -10.73 -3.78
CA PRO A 146 7.99 -9.35 -3.78
C PRO A 146 7.75 -8.73 -2.40
N THR A 147 8.72 -7.97 -1.91
CA THR A 147 8.55 -7.12 -0.75
C THR A 147 7.92 -5.80 -1.19
N MET A 148 6.88 -5.37 -0.49
CA MET A 148 6.38 -4.00 -0.59
C MET A 148 7.12 -3.13 0.41
N PHE A 149 7.55 -1.96 -0.04
CA PHE A 149 8.13 -0.92 0.80
C PHE A 149 7.48 0.41 0.42
N ASP A 150 7.07 1.21 1.38
CA ASP A 150 6.59 2.56 1.10
C ASP A 150 6.81 3.48 2.31
N ALA A 151 7.11 4.74 2.02
CA ALA A 151 7.43 5.76 3.02
C ALA A 151 6.81 7.11 2.58
N PRO A 152 5.48 7.26 2.65
CA PRO A 152 4.80 8.49 2.27
C PRO A 152 5.15 9.61 3.25
N ALA A 153 5.38 10.81 2.73
CA ALA A 153 5.62 11.98 3.55
C ALA A 153 5.09 13.25 2.89
N TYR A 154 4.48 14.11 3.71
CA TYR A 154 4.01 15.44 3.33
C TYR A 154 4.60 16.48 4.29
N PRO A 155 5.86 16.91 4.08
CA PRO A 155 6.62 17.77 5.00
C PRO A 155 5.87 19.04 5.46
N ASP A 156 5.08 19.62 4.55
CA ASP A 156 4.39 20.89 4.77
C ASP A 156 2.93 20.72 5.27
N ALA A 157 2.47 19.49 5.48
CA ALA A 157 1.11 19.24 5.97
C ALA A 157 0.95 19.69 7.43
N THR A 158 -0.11 20.45 7.70
CA THR A 158 -0.53 20.81 9.06
C THR A 158 -1.77 20.03 9.50
N GLU A 159 -2.68 19.74 8.56
CA GLU A 159 -3.91 18.99 8.77
C GLU A 159 -4.08 17.97 7.62
N MET A 160 -4.02 16.68 7.92
CA MET A 160 -4.16 15.63 6.91
C MET A 160 -4.50 14.27 7.52
N ASP A 161 -5.55 13.61 7.03
CA ASP A 161 -5.74 12.17 7.17
C ASP A 161 -5.33 11.49 5.85
N TRP A 162 -4.18 10.82 5.89
CA TRP A 162 -3.68 10.03 4.78
C TRP A 162 -3.84 8.54 5.06
N THR A 163 -4.43 7.81 4.12
CA THR A 163 -4.63 6.36 4.22
C THR A 163 -4.21 5.70 2.90
N ALA A 164 -3.40 4.66 3.00
CA ALA A 164 -3.18 3.69 1.94
C ALA A 164 -4.02 2.44 2.17
N ARG A 165 -4.55 1.90 1.07
CA ARG A 165 -5.11 0.56 1.00
C ARG A 165 -4.24 -0.24 0.05
N THR A 166 -3.58 -1.25 0.58
CA THR A 166 -2.60 -2.06 -0.13
C THR A 166 -3.14 -3.48 -0.32
N PHE A 167 -3.09 -3.96 -1.55
CA PHE A 167 -3.54 -5.29 -1.94
C PHE A 167 -2.36 -6.15 -2.35
N LEU A 168 -2.24 -7.34 -1.77
CA LEU A 168 -1.48 -8.41 -2.39
C LEU A 168 -2.33 -9.03 -3.48
N VAL A 169 -1.77 -9.21 -4.68
CA VAL A 169 -2.48 -9.80 -5.81
C VAL A 169 -1.62 -10.88 -6.49
N TYR A 170 -2.27 -11.71 -7.30
CA TYR A 170 -1.60 -12.69 -8.15
C TYR A 170 -2.32 -12.83 -9.49
N VAL A 171 -1.63 -13.41 -10.47
CA VAL A 171 -2.23 -13.88 -11.72
C VAL A 171 -2.34 -15.40 -11.63
N ASP A 172 -3.54 -15.93 -11.82
CA ASP A 172 -3.86 -17.34 -11.58
C ASP A 172 -3.13 -18.27 -12.57
N ASP A 173 -3.06 -17.87 -13.83
CA ASP A 173 -2.47 -18.61 -14.95
C ASP A 173 -1.00 -18.26 -15.22
N CYS A 174 -0.22 -17.95 -14.18
CA CYS A 174 1.24 -17.76 -14.27
C CYS A 174 1.65 -16.64 -15.25
N LEU A 175 0.94 -15.51 -15.21
CA LEU A 175 1.18 -14.32 -16.05
C LEU A 175 0.79 -14.50 -17.53
N MET A 176 0.04 -15.54 -17.90
CA MET A 176 -0.44 -15.70 -19.28
C MET A 176 -1.60 -14.74 -19.58
N SER A 177 -2.45 -14.47 -18.59
CA SER A 177 -3.50 -13.45 -18.66
C SER A 177 -3.06 -12.12 -18.02
N ARG A 178 -3.84 -11.07 -18.29
CA ARG A 178 -3.77 -9.80 -17.56
C ARG A 178 -4.80 -9.71 -16.42
N VAL A 179 -5.28 -10.86 -15.94
CA VAL A 179 -6.30 -10.92 -14.88
C VAL A 179 -5.61 -10.98 -13.52
N VAL A 180 -5.70 -9.88 -12.77
CA VAL A 180 -5.17 -9.82 -11.40
C VAL A 180 -6.27 -10.17 -10.40
N ARG A 181 -5.93 -11.01 -9.42
CA ARG A 181 -6.84 -11.41 -8.35
C ARG A 181 -6.30 -10.96 -7.00
N PRO A 182 -7.10 -10.27 -6.18
CA PRO A 182 -6.67 -9.89 -4.84
C PRO A 182 -6.65 -11.11 -3.92
N VAL A 183 -5.61 -11.19 -3.10
CA VAL A 183 -5.38 -12.25 -2.10
C VAL A 183 -5.77 -11.76 -0.71
N VAL A 184 -5.26 -10.59 -0.34
CA VAL A 184 -5.49 -9.94 0.95
C VAL A 184 -5.34 -8.44 0.78
N ALA A 185 -6.00 -7.68 1.65
CA ALA A 185 -5.92 -6.23 1.70
C ALA A 185 -5.65 -5.76 3.13
N PHE A 186 -4.91 -4.66 3.26
CA PHE A 186 -4.72 -3.98 4.53
C PHE A 186 -4.72 -2.47 4.36
N GLU A 187 -5.04 -1.77 5.43
CA GLU A 187 -4.97 -0.31 5.50
C GLU A 187 -3.93 0.13 6.53
N TRP A 188 -3.24 1.22 6.20
CA TRP A 188 -2.24 1.87 7.03
C TRP A 188 -2.14 3.35 6.62
N GLY A 189 -1.43 4.16 7.40
CA GLY A 189 -1.23 5.57 7.07
C GLY A 189 -0.90 6.42 8.28
N PHE A 190 -1.26 7.70 8.21
CA PHE A 190 -0.98 8.66 9.27
C PHE A 190 -2.03 9.77 9.33
N LEU A 191 -2.11 10.39 10.50
CA LEU A 191 -2.84 11.61 10.76
C LEU A 191 -1.83 12.74 11.04
N VAL A 192 -2.07 13.91 10.48
CA VAL A 192 -1.40 15.15 10.83
C VAL A 192 -2.44 16.09 11.42
N THR A 193 -2.18 16.57 12.64
CA THR A 193 -3.02 17.56 13.33
C THR A 193 -2.09 18.55 14.02
N ASP A 194 -2.27 19.83 13.75
CA ASP A 194 -1.36 20.91 14.19
C ASP A 194 0.12 20.59 13.88
N GLY A 195 0.36 20.01 12.69
CA GLY A 195 1.70 19.60 12.25
C GLY A 195 2.30 18.38 12.99
N LYS A 196 1.60 17.81 13.98
CA LYS A 196 2.03 16.60 14.69
C LYS A 196 1.58 15.35 13.93
N LYS A 197 2.51 14.41 13.73
CA LYS A 197 2.29 13.17 12.99
C LYS A 197 1.94 12.02 13.93
N GLU A 198 0.83 11.35 13.65
CA GLU A 198 0.40 10.14 14.33
C GLU A 198 0.29 9.00 13.31
N VAL A 199 0.89 7.85 13.62
CA VAL A 199 0.84 6.67 12.74
C VAL A 199 -0.47 5.92 13.00
N LYS A 200 -1.26 5.68 11.96
CA LYS A 200 -2.51 4.92 12.07
C LYS A 200 -2.22 3.45 12.35
N GLY A 201 -3.14 2.79 13.04
CA GLY A 201 -3.10 1.34 13.26
C GLY A 201 -3.12 0.57 11.95
N VAL A 202 -2.16 -0.32 11.71
CA VAL A 202 -2.25 -1.27 10.59
C VAL A 202 -3.36 -2.29 10.86
N ARG A 203 -4.19 -2.55 9.85
CA ARG A 203 -5.30 -3.50 9.98
C ARG A 203 -5.57 -4.21 8.67
N GLU A 204 -5.91 -5.49 8.77
CA GLU A 204 -6.50 -6.22 7.65
C GLU A 204 -7.87 -5.62 7.33
N VAL A 205 -8.16 -5.50 6.04
CA VAL A 205 -9.49 -5.14 5.55
C VAL A 205 -9.95 -6.21 4.56
N GLY A 206 -11.27 -6.33 4.40
CA GLY A 206 -11.82 -7.35 3.53
C GLY A 206 -11.43 -7.12 2.07
N VAL A 207 -11.17 -8.23 1.38
CA VAL A 207 -10.74 -8.23 -0.03
C VAL A 207 -11.80 -7.65 -0.97
N GLU A 208 -13.07 -7.67 -0.56
CA GLU A 208 -14.20 -7.05 -1.28
C GLU A 208 -14.03 -5.55 -1.50
N ARG A 209 -13.19 -4.88 -0.71
CA ARG A 209 -12.79 -3.47 -0.93
C ARG A 209 -12.11 -3.25 -2.27
N TRP A 210 -11.61 -4.30 -2.91
CA TRP A 210 -11.11 -4.27 -4.28
C TRP A 210 -12.14 -3.69 -5.26
N GLU A 211 -13.42 -4.03 -5.10
CA GLU A 211 -14.50 -3.60 -5.97
C GLU A 211 -14.73 -2.08 -5.92
N GLU A 212 -14.43 -1.44 -4.78
CA GLU A 212 -14.51 0.02 -4.62
C GLU A 212 -13.56 0.76 -5.57
N HIS A 213 -12.47 0.10 -5.99
CA HIS A 213 -11.44 0.71 -6.82
C HIS A 213 -11.59 0.40 -8.31
N LEU A 214 -12.48 -0.50 -8.71
CA LEU A 214 -12.67 -0.84 -10.12
C LEU A 214 -13.28 0.30 -10.93
N GLY A 215 -14.09 1.16 -10.30
CA GLY A 215 -14.76 2.29 -10.97
C GLY A 215 -13.86 3.48 -11.32
N GLY A 216 -12.68 3.61 -10.69
CA GLY A 216 -11.75 4.73 -10.88
C GLY A 216 -10.90 4.67 -12.15
N TRP A 217 -10.97 3.55 -12.88
CA TRP A 217 -10.18 3.30 -14.07
C TRP A 217 -11.07 3.50 -15.29
N GLY A 218 -10.96 4.65 -15.95
CA GLY A 218 -11.74 4.98 -17.14
C GLY A 218 -11.76 3.84 -18.15
N GLY A 219 -12.90 3.16 -18.27
CA GLY A 219 -13.22 2.19 -19.33
C GLY A 219 -12.40 0.89 -19.43
N GLY A 220 -11.39 0.65 -18.58
CA GLY A 220 -10.44 -0.46 -18.76
C GLY A 220 -10.54 -1.63 -17.76
N LEU A 221 -11.13 -1.42 -16.60
CA LEU A 221 -11.26 -2.44 -15.55
C LEU A 221 -12.72 -2.61 -15.15
N ARG A 222 -13.39 -3.59 -15.75
CA ARG A 222 -14.69 -4.08 -15.23
C ARG A 222 -14.55 -5.56 -14.91
N GLY A 223 -14.77 -5.91 -13.64
CA GLY A 223 -14.98 -7.29 -13.18
C GLY A 223 -13.73 -8.10 -12.85
N GLY A 224 -12.68 -7.50 -12.30
CA GLY A 224 -11.41 -8.22 -12.05
C GLY A 224 -10.69 -8.68 -13.33
N VAL A 225 -11.23 -8.31 -14.49
CA VAL A 225 -10.66 -8.53 -15.81
C VAL A 225 -10.05 -7.20 -16.26
N PHE A 226 -8.76 -7.20 -16.54
CA PHE A 226 -8.17 -6.20 -17.42
C PHE A 226 -8.79 -6.45 -18.80
N LEU A 227 -9.81 -5.67 -19.16
CA LEU A 227 -10.55 -5.90 -20.39
C LEU A 227 -9.65 -5.62 -21.59
N GLU A 228 -9.40 -6.69 -22.35
CA GLU A 228 -9.36 -6.73 -23.82
C GLU A 228 -9.68 -5.36 -24.46
N GLY A 229 -8.63 -4.62 -24.82
CA GLY A 229 -8.77 -3.26 -25.34
C GLY A 229 -7.44 -2.67 -25.79
N ILE A 230 -6.68 -3.40 -26.62
CA ILE A 230 -5.76 -2.92 -27.67
C ILE A 230 -5.18 -4.19 -28.33
N LEU A 231 -5.97 -4.79 -29.22
CA LEU A 231 -5.48 -5.68 -30.27
C LEU A 231 -6.26 -5.39 -31.56
N ARG A 232 -6.18 -4.13 -31.97
CA ARG A 232 -6.29 -3.76 -33.38
C ARG A 232 -5.29 -2.64 -33.62
N VAL A 233 -4.11 -3.03 -34.08
CA VAL A 233 -3.45 -2.53 -35.28
C VAL A 233 -2.12 -3.28 -35.40
N LEU A 234 -1.95 -3.91 -36.58
CA LEU A 234 -0.81 -4.69 -37.07
C LEU A 234 -0.71 -6.13 -36.55
N GLY A 235 -1.33 -7.02 -37.33
CA GLY A 235 -0.93 -8.42 -37.34
C GLY A 235 0.54 -8.55 -37.74
N LEU A 236 1.29 -9.32 -36.97
CA LEU A 236 2.49 -10.00 -37.41
C LEU A 236 2.44 -11.41 -36.81
N GLY A 237 2.65 -12.38 -37.70
CA GLY A 237 2.29 -13.77 -37.52
C GLY A 237 3.12 -14.53 -36.48
N LEU A 238 2.56 -15.68 -36.11
CA LEU A 238 3.23 -16.80 -35.48
C LEU A 238 4.50 -17.17 -36.28
N GLY A 239 5.65 -17.18 -35.62
CA GLY A 239 6.88 -17.74 -36.20
C GLY A 239 8.13 -17.49 -35.37
N GLY A 240 8.72 -18.57 -34.84
CA GLY A 240 10.15 -18.64 -34.48
C GLY A 240 10.48 -18.23 -33.05
N GLY A 241 11.14 -19.15 -32.33
CA GLY A 241 11.45 -19.02 -30.91
C GLY A 241 12.42 -17.90 -30.53
N MET A 242 12.34 -17.50 -29.27
CA MET A 242 13.37 -16.73 -28.59
C MET A 242 13.26 -17.01 -27.08
N TYR A 243 14.30 -17.61 -26.49
CA TYR A 243 14.46 -17.64 -25.05
C TYR A 243 14.83 -16.23 -24.57
N VAL A 244 14.02 -15.64 -23.70
CA VAL A 244 14.37 -14.39 -23.01
C VAL A 244 14.98 -14.75 -21.65
N MET A 245 16.28 -14.59 -21.56
CA MET A 245 17.05 -14.65 -20.31
C MET A 245 16.78 -13.34 -19.55
N VAL A 246 16.06 -13.43 -18.43
CA VAL A 246 15.88 -12.29 -17.50
C VAL A 246 16.98 -12.38 -16.45
N LEU A 247 17.82 -11.35 -16.41
CA LEU A 247 18.88 -11.17 -15.43
C LEU A 247 18.22 -10.93 -14.05
N MET A 248 18.28 -11.93 -13.17
CA MET A 248 17.99 -11.73 -11.76
C MET A 248 19.20 -11.07 -11.10
N VAL A 249 19.02 -9.85 -10.58
CA VAL A 249 19.94 -9.32 -9.58
C VAL A 249 19.57 -9.98 -8.25
N VAL A 250 20.33 -11.00 -7.88
CA VAL A 250 20.28 -11.60 -6.54
C VAL A 250 21.08 -10.67 -5.63
N GLY A 251 20.41 -10.02 -4.68
CA GLY A 251 21.08 -9.31 -3.59
C GLY A 251 21.79 -10.33 -2.69
N ALA A 252 23.07 -10.07 -2.40
CA ALA A 252 23.91 -10.84 -1.50
C ALA A 252 23.51 -10.66 -0.03
#